data_AF-A0A1Y4DB75-F1
#
_entry.id   AF-A0A1Y4DB75-F1
#
_cell.length_a   1.000
_cell.length_b   1.000
_cell.length_c   1.000
_cell.angle_alpha   90.00
_cell.angle_beta   90.00
_cell.angle_gamma   90.00
#
_symmetry.space_group_name_H-M   'P 1'
#
loop_
_entity.id
_entity.type
_entity.pdbx_description
1 polymer ?
#
loop_
_entity_poly.entity_id
_entity_poly.type
_entity_poly.pdbx_seq_one_letter_code
_entity_poly.pdbx_strand_id
1 'polypeptide(L)'
;MKHILGVLILLCLPLASFGQLSKLGPSVGKALATKQPAAAQAAKVSSKVLKANYLLTNQSIQLFQQIHMQKVANVFADTELEAAVAQSVVEQMQQEAAVSLAALTAKMDKEYAQWADALLRERNPNFLPKKDPSIPGLLAFSPDPKQKIHITPRFFREWAATIPAYEELPEEVAGLIAALRKRLIALETDTFKETRLYMKAKSHLNPVDDFNSNRYYQKQMAKSNRALLNISKESAQCVADLVYLLNLYPSLFKDSLTLLAAKLDHGLQTEFTAYLRRQIDLPPQKENISRPVGFQQDRKQPPVLTGKTFNGFY
;
A
#
# COMPACT_ATOMS: atom_id res chain seq x y z
N MET A 1 32.13 -36.90 -27.27
CA MET A 1 31.04 -37.88 -27.07
C MET A 1 30.86 -38.15 -25.59
N LYS A 2 29.76 -37.66 -25.01
CA LYS A 2 29.03 -38.12 -23.81
C LYS A 2 27.79 -37.22 -23.69
N HIS A 3 26.61 -37.81 -23.86
CA HIS A 3 25.30 -37.14 -23.83
C HIS A 3 24.78 -36.98 -22.39
N ILE A 4 24.13 -35.85 -22.10
CA ILE A 4 22.99 -35.71 -21.15
C ILE A 4 22.16 -34.53 -21.72
N LEU A 5 21.12 -34.74 -22.54
CA LEU A 5 19.79 -35.26 -22.23
C LEU A 5 19.07 -34.41 -21.15
N GLY A 6 18.32 -33.40 -21.60
CA GLY A 6 17.38 -32.68 -20.73
C GLY A 6 17.10 -31.25 -21.19
N VAL A 7 16.24 -31.09 -22.21
CA VAL A 7 15.08 -30.18 -22.34
C VAL A 7 14.73 -30.17 -23.83
N LEU A 8 14.20 -31.31 -24.29
CA LEU A 8 13.57 -31.43 -25.59
C LEU A 8 12.27 -32.23 -25.37
N ILE A 9 11.35 -31.63 -24.61
CA ILE A 9 10.01 -32.18 -24.37
C ILE A 9 9.00 -31.05 -24.59
N LEU A 10 8.34 -31.16 -25.75
CA LEU A 10 7.06 -30.58 -26.17
C LEU A 10 6.97 -29.09 -26.50
N LEU A 11 7.74 -28.70 -27.52
CA LEU A 11 7.19 -28.01 -28.69
C LEU A 11 6.28 -28.99 -29.45
N CYS A 12 4.97 -28.97 -29.19
CA CYS A 12 3.90 -29.51 -30.03
C CYS A 12 2.54 -29.16 -29.38
N LEU A 13 2.15 -27.88 -29.42
CA LEU A 13 0.74 -27.53 -29.28
C LEU A 13 0.11 -27.71 -30.67
N PRO A 14 -0.80 -28.68 -30.87
CA PRO A 14 -1.51 -28.76 -32.13
C PRO A 14 -2.43 -27.53 -32.24
N LEU A 15 -2.18 -26.71 -33.26
CA LEU A 15 -3.15 -25.81 -33.88
C LEU A 15 -4.27 -26.66 -34.52
N ALA A 16 -5.10 -27.31 -33.71
CA ALA A 16 -6.27 -28.04 -34.17
C ALA A 16 -7.21 -28.33 -32.98
N SER A 17 -8.11 -27.40 -32.65
CA SER A 17 -9.45 -27.67 -32.07
C SER A 17 -10.21 -26.40 -31.66
N PHE A 18 -10.34 -25.41 -32.55
CA PHE A 18 -11.39 -24.39 -32.43
C PHE A 18 -12.79 -24.90 -32.86
N GLY A 19 -12.91 -26.17 -33.27
CA GLY A 19 -14.14 -26.76 -33.83
C GLY A 19 -14.96 -27.68 -32.92
N GLN A 20 -14.62 -27.86 -31.64
CA GLN A 20 -15.32 -28.83 -30.75
C GLN A 20 -16.03 -28.22 -29.53
N LEU A 21 -16.04 -26.90 -29.37
CA LEU A 21 -16.81 -26.23 -28.31
C LEU A 21 -18.32 -26.13 -28.61
N SER A 22 -18.77 -26.49 -29.81
CA SER A 22 -20.19 -26.44 -30.21
C SER A 22 -20.98 -27.73 -29.97
N LYS A 23 -20.38 -28.78 -29.39
CA LYS A 23 -21.04 -30.08 -29.12
C LYS A 23 -21.29 -30.40 -27.64
N LEU A 24 -21.05 -29.46 -26.73
CA LEU A 24 -21.51 -29.59 -25.35
C LEU A 24 -22.84 -28.86 -25.20
N GLY A 25 -23.93 -29.62 -25.29
CA GLY A 25 -25.29 -29.12 -25.13
C GLY A 25 -25.53 -28.40 -23.80
N PRO A 26 -26.64 -27.64 -23.69
CA PRO A 26 -26.95 -26.75 -22.56
C PRO A 26 -27.21 -27.47 -21.21
N SER A 27 -26.99 -28.78 -21.14
CA SER A 27 -27.23 -29.61 -19.96
C SER A 27 -26.02 -29.76 -19.03
N VAL A 28 -24.80 -29.36 -19.42
CA VAL A 28 -23.62 -29.37 -18.52
C VAL A 28 -23.57 -28.11 -17.63
N GLY A 29 -24.21 -27.02 -18.04
CA GLY A 29 -24.27 -25.76 -17.28
C GLY A 29 -25.18 -25.78 -16.04
N LYS A 30 -26.04 -26.80 -15.88
CA LYS A 30 -26.96 -26.92 -14.73
C LYS A 30 -26.54 -27.94 -13.68
N ALA A 31 -25.59 -28.83 -13.97
CA ALA A 31 -25.14 -29.87 -13.04
C ALA A 31 -23.93 -29.45 -12.17
N LEU A 32 -23.28 -28.33 -12.49
CA LEU A 32 -22.21 -27.71 -11.67
C LEU A 32 -22.71 -26.53 -10.82
N ALA A 33 -23.97 -26.14 -10.94
CA ALA A 33 -24.56 -24.99 -10.25
C ALA A 33 -25.22 -25.35 -8.90
N THR A 34 -25.21 -26.61 -8.49
CA THR A 34 -25.85 -27.07 -7.25
C THR A 34 -24.83 -27.68 -6.30
N LYS A 35 -24.57 -26.94 -5.21
CA LYS A 35 -23.66 -27.23 -4.08
C LYS A 35 -22.20 -26.79 -4.25
N GLN A 36 -21.99 -25.51 -4.52
CA GLN A 36 -20.75 -24.85 -4.11
C GLN A 36 -20.98 -24.27 -2.70
N PRO A 37 -20.36 -24.80 -1.64
CA PRO A 37 -20.50 -24.21 -0.32
C PRO A 37 -19.95 -22.78 -0.35
N ALA A 38 -20.77 -21.84 0.12
CA ALA A 38 -20.35 -20.48 0.38
C ALA A 38 -19.12 -20.48 1.31
N ALA A 39 -18.09 -19.74 0.91
CA ALA A 39 -16.83 -19.59 1.63
C ALA A 39 -16.00 -20.88 1.81
N ALA A 40 -15.67 -21.56 0.71
CA ALA A 40 -14.36 -22.20 0.66
C ALA A 40 -13.31 -21.10 0.89
N GLN A 41 -12.70 -21.04 2.07
CA GLN A 41 -11.51 -20.22 2.31
C GLN A 41 -10.57 -20.52 1.14
N ALA A 42 -10.40 -19.54 0.24
CA ALA A 42 -9.46 -19.66 -0.85
C ALA A 42 -8.17 -20.19 -0.24
N ALA A 43 -7.71 -21.36 -0.69
CA ALA A 43 -6.52 -22.00 -0.14
C ALA A 43 -5.45 -20.92 0.00
N LYS A 44 -4.91 -20.72 1.20
CA LYS A 44 -3.93 -19.66 1.45
C LYS A 44 -2.66 -20.02 0.70
N VAL A 45 -2.60 -19.66 -0.59
CA VAL A 45 -1.43 -19.85 -1.44
C VAL A 45 -0.32 -18.98 -0.87
N SER A 46 0.88 -19.56 -0.76
CA SER A 46 2.03 -18.87 -0.20
C SER A 46 2.57 -17.80 -1.16
N SER A 47 3.20 -16.77 -0.61
CA SER A 47 3.86 -15.71 -1.39
C SER A 47 4.90 -16.28 -2.36
N LYS A 48 5.58 -17.38 -2.00
CA LYS A 48 6.56 -18.05 -2.88
C LYS A 48 5.92 -18.61 -4.16
N VAL A 49 4.76 -19.26 -4.04
CA VAL A 49 4.04 -19.82 -5.20
C VAL A 49 3.47 -18.68 -6.05
N LEU A 50 2.92 -17.64 -5.42
CA LEU A 50 2.41 -16.48 -6.15
C LEU A 50 3.52 -15.71 -6.88
N LYS A 51 4.71 -15.60 -6.29
CA LYS A 51 5.89 -15.03 -6.96
C LYS A 51 6.26 -15.84 -8.20
N ALA A 52 6.28 -17.17 -8.10
CA ALA A 52 6.57 -18.03 -9.25
C ALA A 52 5.55 -17.84 -10.38
N ASN A 53 4.25 -17.74 -10.07
CA ASN A 53 3.22 -17.47 -11.07
C ASN A 53 3.40 -16.12 -11.76
N TYR A 54 3.61 -15.05 -10.97
CA TYR A 54 3.90 -13.72 -11.50
C TYR A 54 5.12 -13.71 -12.44
N LEU A 55 6.23 -14.35 -12.04
CA LEU A 55 7.43 -14.45 -12.85
C LEU A 55 7.21 -15.24 -14.14
N LEU A 56 6.42 -16.32 -14.09
CA LEU A 56 6.04 -17.08 -15.29
C LEU A 56 5.18 -16.27 -16.25
N THR A 57 4.24 -15.47 -15.74
CA THR A 57 3.45 -14.56 -16.59
C THR A 57 4.32 -13.46 -17.20
N ASN A 58 5.27 -12.90 -16.44
CA ASN A 58 6.24 -11.93 -16.98
C ASN A 58 7.11 -12.55 -18.10
N GLN A 59 7.65 -13.75 -17.88
CA GLN A 59 8.37 -14.50 -18.92
C GLN A 59 7.50 -14.78 -20.15
N SER A 60 6.21 -15.05 -19.95
CA SER A 60 5.26 -15.28 -21.04
C SER A 60 5.04 -14.02 -21.88
N ILE A 61 5.02 -12.82 -21.27
CA ILE A 61 4.98 -11.53 -21.97
C ILE A 61 6.23 -11.34 -22.81
N GLN A 62 7.41 -11.57 -22.24
CA GLN A 62 8.69 -11.44 -22.95
C GLN A 62 8.76 -12.38 -24.16
N LEU A 63 8.37 -13.64 -23.99
CA LEU A 63 8.30 -14.61 -25.09
C LEU A 63 7.28 -14.20 -26.15
N PHE A 64 6.11 -13.70 -25.75
CA PHE A 64 5.11 -13.20 -26.68
C PHE A 64 5.65 -12.05 -27.54
N GLN A 65 6.34 -11.08 -26.93
CA GLN A 65 6.96 -9.95 -27.64
C GLN A 65 8.03 -10.43 -28.61
N GLN A 66 8.90 -11.36 -28.20
CA GLN A 66 9.94 -11.93 -29.08
C GLN A 66 9.35 -12.67 -30.28
N ILE A 67 8.34 -13.52 -30.04
CA ILE A 67 7.64 -14.24 -31.11
C ILE A 67 6.95 -13.26 -32.05
N HIS A 68 6.31 -12.22 -31.52
CA HIS A 68 5.66 -11.20 -32.35
C HIS A 68 6.68 -10.47 -33.24
N MET A 69 7.80 -10.01 -32.68
CA MET A 69 8.88 -9.37 -33.43
C MET A 69 9.45 -10.30 -34.52
N GLN A 70 9.61 -11.59 -34.21
CA GLN A 70 10.08 -12.57 -35.19
C GLN A 70 9.06 -12.79 -36.32
N LYS A 71 7.76 -12.86 -36.00
CA LYS A 71 6.71 -12.97 -37.01
C LYS A 71 6.65 -11.74 -37.93
N VAL A 72 6.78 -10.53 -37.36
CA VAL A 72 6.85 -9.29 -38.15
C VAL A 72 8.06 -9.29 -39.07
N ALA A 73 9.24 -9.70 -38.57
CA ALA A 73 10.44 -9.82 -39.39
C ALA A 73 10.27 -10.82 -40.53
N ASN A 74 9.60 -11.96 -40.29
CA ASN A 74 9.34 -12.96 -41.33
C ASN A 74 8.43 -12.44 -42.44
N VAL A 75 7.42 -11.61 -42.12
CA VAL A 75 6.56 -10.98 -43.14
C VAL A 75 7.35 -10.02 -44.01
N PHE A 76 8.29 -9.26 -43.45
CA PHE A 76 9.16 -8.37 -44.23
C PHE A 76 10.27 -9.11 -45.00
N ALA A 77 10.63 -10.32 -44.59
CA ALA A 77 11.60 -11.16 -45.28
C ALA A 77 10.97 -11.97 -46.43
N ASP A 78 9.64 -12.02 -46.51
CA ASP A 78 8.92 -12.76 -47.55
C ASP A 78 8.96 -11.96 -48.87
N THR A 79 9.76 -12.46 -49.83
CA THR A 79 9.93 -11.83 -51.14
C THR A 79 8.75 -12.04 -52.08
N GLU A 80 7.80 -12.91 -51.73
CA GLU A 80 6.60 -13.18 -52.54
C GLU A 80 5.46 -12.20 -52.24
N LEU A 81 5.51 -11.48 -51.11
CA LEU A 81 4.52 -10.46 -50.77
C LEU A 81 4.87 -9.10 -51.38
N GLU A 82 3.88 -8.47 -52.02
CA GLU A 82 3.96 -7.05 -52.37
C GLU A 82 4.08 -6.18 -51.10
N ALA A 83 4.90 -5.14 -51.15
CA ALA A 83 5.20 -4.30 -49.99
C ALA A 83 3.96 -3.69 -49.31
N ALA A 84 2.95 -3.29 -50.10
CA ALA A 84 1.69 -2.77 -49.57
C ALA A 84 0.88 -3.84 -48.81
N VAL A 85 0.90 -5.08 -49.30
CA VAL A 85 0.23 -6.21 -48.66
C VAL A 85 0.98 -6.58 -47.38
N ALA A 86 2.31 -6.67 -47.42
CA ALA A 86 3.15 -6.95 -46.25
C ALA A 86 2.90 -5.92 -45.13
N GLN A 87 2.81 -4.64 -45.47
CA GLN A 87 2.53 -3.58 -44.51
C GLN A 87 1.15 -3.73 -43.87
N SER A 88 0.09 -4.00 -44.65
CA SER A 88 -1.26 -4.21 -44.11
C SER A 88 -1.35 -5.44 -43.18
N VAL A 89 -0.63 -6.53 -43.51
CA VAL A 89 -0.56 -7.73 -42.66
C VAL A 89 0.15 -7.41 -41.35
N VAL A 90 1.25 -6.65 -41.38
CA VAL A 90 1.96 -6.22 -40.17
C VAL A 90 1.08 -5.32 -39.29
N GLU A 91 0.32 -4.40 -39.88
CA GLU A 91 -0.62 -3.54 -39.13
C GLU A 91 -1.70 -4.36 -38.41
N GLN A 92 -2.27 -5.38 -39.08
CA GLN A 92 -3.21 -6.30 -38.45
C GLN A 92 -2.56 -7.09 -37.31
N MET A 93 -1.35 -7.61 -37.53
CA MET A 93 -0.60 -8.33 -36.51
C MET A 93 -0.27 -7.45 -35.30
N GLN A 94 0.04 -6.17 -35.50
CA GLN A 94 0.30 -5.22 -34.41
C GLN A 94 -0.97 -4.98 -33.57
N GLN A 95 -2.14 -4.88 -34.21
CA GLN A 95 -3.41 -4.72 -33.48
C GLN A 95 -3.73 -5.95 -32.63
N GLU A 96 -3.60 -7.16 -33.19
CA GLU A 96 -3.82 -8.41 -32.45
C GLU A 96 -2.82 -8.58 -31.29
N ALA A 97 -1.56 -8.21 -31.52
CA ALA A 97 -0.53 -8.24 -30.51
C ALA A 97 -0.79 -7.25 -29.38
N ALA A 98 -1.26 -6.05 -29.68
CA ALA A 98 -1.62 -5.05 -28.67
C ALA A 98 -2.74 -5.55 -27.75
N VAL A 99 -3.80 -6.16 -28.30
CA VAL A 99 -4.89 -6.74 -27.50
C VAL A 99 -4.39 -7.87 -26.60
N SER A 100 -3.57 -8.76 -27.15
CA SER A 100 -3.01 -9.90 -26.42
C SER A 100 -2.04 -9.45 -25.31
N LEU A 101 -1.18 -8.47 -25.61
CA LEU A 101 -0.26 -7.87 -24.63
C LEU A 101 -1.00 -7.17 -23.52
N ALA A 102 -2.08 -6.42 -23.81
CA ALA A 102 -2.90 -5.79 -22.80
C ALA A 102 -3.52 -6.82 -21.84
N ALA A 103 -4.04 -7.94 -22.38
CA ALA A 103 -4.61 -9.01 -21.57
C ALA A 103 -3.56 -9.71 -20.68
N LEU A 104 -2.37 -9.99 -21.24
CA LEU A 104 -1.27 -10.59 -20.47
C LEU A 104 -0.73 -9.66 -19.40
N THR A 105 -0.59 -8.37 -19.70
CA THR A 105 -0.15 -7.34 -18.75
C THR A 105 -1.17 -7.20 -17.60
N ALA A 106 -2.46 -7.13 -17.90
CA ALA A 106 -3.50 -7.09 -16.87
C ALA A 106 -3.50 -8.34 -15.96
N LYS A 107 -3.18 -9.50 -16.53
CA LYS A 107 -3.00 -10.73 -15.74
C LYS A 107 -1.75 -10.63 -14.85
N MET A 108 -0.63 -10.16 -15.39
CA MET A 108 0.61 -9.95 -14.66
C MET A 108 0.39 -9.00 -13.48
N ASP A 109 -0.25 -7.85 -13.69
CA ASP A 109 -0.53 -6.86 -12.65
C ASP A 109 -1.39 -7.44 -11.53
N LYS A 110 -2.38 -8.27 -11.89
CA LYS A 110 -3.22 -8.96 -10.93
C LYS A 110 -2.43 -9.96 -10.09
N GLU A 111 -1.56 -10.75 -10.71
CA GLU A 111 -0.72 -11.72 -10.01
C GLU A 111 0.32 -11.04 -9.12
N TYR A 112 0.91 -9.95 -9.60
CA TYR A 112 1.81 -9.09 -8.83
C TYR A 112 1.11 -8.55 -7.57
N ALA A 113 -0.09 -7.98 -7.72
CA ALA A 113 -0.86 -7.48 -6.59
C ALA A 113 -1.24 -8.57 -5.58
N GLN A 114 -1.59 -9.77 -6.06
CA GLN A 114 -1.89 -10.92 -5.19
C GLN A 114 -0.66 -11.41 -4.42
N TRP A 115 0.49 -11.45 -5.09
CA TRP A 115 1.77 -11.78 -4.47
C TRP A 115 2.14 -10.77 -3.39
N ALA A 116 2.05 -9.47 -3.70
CA ALA A 116 2.31 -8.40 -2.74
C ALA A 116 1.38 -8.46 -1.50
N ASP A 117 0.08 -8.69 -1.72
CA ASP A 117 -0.90 -8.89 -0.64
C ASP A 117 -0.55 -10.12 0.22
N ALA A 118 -0.04 -11.20 -0.38
CA ALA A 118 0.43 -12.38 0.35
C ALA A 118 1.71 -12.12 1.13
N LEU A 119 2.66 -11.36 0.56
CA LEU A 119 3.91 -10.98 1.21
C LEU A 119 3.65 -10.15 2.47
N LEU A 120 2.71 -9.20 2.40
CA LEU A 120 2.25 -8.41 3.55
C LEU A 120 1.58 -9.30 4.60
N ARG A 121 0.70 -10.22 4.19
CA ARG A 121 -0.05 -11.11 5.09
C ARG A 121 0.86 -12.08 5.84
N GLU A 122 1.83 -12.65 5.14
CA GLU A 122 2.83 -13.55 5.71
C GLU A 122 3.83 -12.80 6.58
N ARG A 123 3.97 -11.48 6.37
CA ARG A 123 4.89 -10.60 7.10
C ARG A 123 6.30 -11.19 7.13
N ASN A 124 6.85 -11.39 5.94
CA ASN A 124 8.17 -11.98 5.78
C ASN A 124 9.23 -11.11 6.51
N PRO A 125 9.99 -11.69 7.46
CA PRO A 125 10.94 -10.95 8.29
C PRO A 125 12.10 -10.33 7.50
N ASN A 126 12.34 -10.78 6.26
CA ASN A 126 13.35 -10.20 5.39
C ASN A 126 12.97 -8.80 4.87
N PHE A 127 11.67 -8.47 4.88
CA PHE A 127 11.16 -7.22 4.29
C PHE A 127 10.43 -6.34 5.30
N LEU A 128 9.78 -6.92 6.31
CA LEU A 128 9.06 -6.17 7.34
C LEU A 128 9.52 -6.59 8.75
N PRO A 129 9.63 -5.63 9.69
CA PRO A 129 9.96 -5.94 11.08
C PRO A 129 8.83 -6.75 11.73
N LYS A 130 9.07 -7.35 12.89
CA LYS A 130 7.97 -7.96 13.67
C LYS A 130 6.96 -6.87 14.04
N LYS A 131 5.69 -7.27 14.22
CA LYS A 131 4.65 -6.33 14.68
C LYS A 131 5.02 -5.82 16.06
N ASP A 132 4.84 -4.52 16.29
CA ASP A 132 5.04 -3.91 17.59
C ASP A 132 3.78 -4.16 18.45
N PRO A 133 3.86 -4.99 19.51
CA PRO A 133 2.68 -5.29 20.33
C PRO A 133 2.20 -4.08 21.14
N SER A 134 3.11 -3.12 21.39
CA SER A 134 2.90 -1.89 22.15
C SER A 134 2.57 -0.68 21.28
N ILE A 135 2.39 -0.86 19.97
CA ILE A 135 2.09 0.26 19.08
C ILE A 135 0.82 1.01 19.55
N PRO A 136 0.89 2.34 19.74
CA PRO A 136 -0.28 3.13 20.05
C PRO A 136 -1.30 3.04 18.91
N GLY A 137 -2.59 3.01 19.25
CA GLY A 137 -3.66 2.98 18.26
C GLY A 137 -3.71 4.28 17.45
N LEU A 138 -3.96 4.18 16.15
CA LEU A 138 -4.08 5.33 15.26
C LEU A 138 -5.34 6.18 15.52
N LEU A 139 -6.46 5.52 15.82
CA LEU A 139 -7.72 6.19 16.14
C LEU A 139 -7.61 6.83 17.52
N ALA A 140 -7.54 8.16 17.54
CA ALA A 140 -7.64 8.95 18.76
C ALA A 140 -8.91 9.82 18.70
N PHE A 141 -9.69 9.78 19.78
CA PHE A 141 -10.74 10.76 20.01
C PHE A 141 -10.10 11.98 20.67
N SER A 142 -10.28 13.16 20.09
CA SER A 142 -9.95 14.39 20.79
C SER A 142 -10.83 14.50 22.04
N PRO A 143 -10.27 14.75 23.23
CA PRO A 143 -11.05 15.04 24.43
C PRO A 143 -11.76 16.40 24.32
N ASP A 144 -11.30 17.30 23.44
CA ASP A 144 -11.96 18.57 23.15
C ASP A 144 -12.94 18.41 21.96
N PRO A 145 -14.26 18.49 22.18
CA PRO A 145 -15.27 18.35 21.13
C PRO A 145 -15.24 19.48 20.08
N LYS A 146 -14.52 20.58 20.31
CA LYS A 146 -14.28 21.65 19.33
C LYS A 146 -13.10 21.34 18.42
N GLN A 147 -12.10 20.60 18.91
CA GLN A 147 -10.98 20.10 18.11
C GLN A 147 -11.37 18.75 17.47
N LYS A 148 -12.30 18.78 16.52
CA LYS A 148 -12.74 17.58 15.76
C LYS A 148 -11.69 17.11 14.74
N ILE A 149 -10.40 17.25 15.02
CA ILE A 149 -9.38 16.64 14.19
C ILE A 149 -9.19 15.23 14.75
N HIS A 150 -9.78 14.26 14.07
CA HIS A 150 -9.58 12.85 14.38
C HIS A 150 -8.47 12.33 13.49
N ILE A 151 -7.42 11.74 14.08
CA ILE A 151 -6.48 10.96 13.30
C ILE A 151 -7.18 9.67 12.90
N THR A 152 -7.30 9.50 11.59
CA THR A 152 -7.99 8.37 10.95
C THR A 152 -7.10 7.83 9.83
N PRO A 153 -7.35 6.59 9.35
CA PRO A 153 -6.57 6.03 8.25
C PRO A 153 -6.56 6.94 7.01
N ARG A 154 -7.60 7.76 6.82
CA ARG A 154 -7.69 8.76 5.73
C ARG A 154 -6.52 9.75 5.71
N PHE A 155 -6.12 10.26 6.88
CA PHE A 155 -5.01 11.23 6.99
C PHE A 155 -3.73 10.65 6.39
N PHE A 156 -3.43 9.39 6.71
CA PHE A 156 -2.26 8.70 6.21
C PHE A 156 -2.45 8.16 4.80
N ARG A 157 -3.67 7.83 4.36
CA ARG A 157 -3.95 7.46 2.98
C ARG A 157 -3.59 8.61 2.02
N GLU A 158 -3.99 9.83 2.36
CA GLU A 158 -3.70 11.01 1.52
C GLU A 158 -2.20 11.27 1.40
N TRP A 159 -1.45 11.13 2.50
CA TRP A 159 0.01 11.13 2.44
C TRP A 159 0.57 9.94 1.66
N ALA A 160 0.10 8.73 1.95
CA ALA A 160 0.60 7.53 1.33
C ALA A 160 0.39 7.60 -0.18
N ALA A 161 -0.69 8.20 -0.68
CA ALA A 161 -0.94 8.42 -2.10
C ALA A 161 0.08 9.33 -2.81
N THR A 162 0.79 10.19 -2.07
CA THR A 162 1.84 11.06 -2.66
C THR A 162 3.19 10.38 -2.77
N ILE A 163 3.38 9.18 -2.22
CA ILE A 163 4.64 8.43 -2.31
C ILE A 163 4.91 8.08 -3.81
N PRO A 164 6.00 8.55 -4.40
CA PRO A 164 6.35 8.22 -5.78
C PRO A 164 6.65 6.72 -5.94
N ALA A 165 6.38 6.19 -7.13
CA ALA A 165 6.84 4.86 -7.53
C ALA A 165 8.17 5.01 -8.26
N TYR A 166 9.18 4.26 -7.83
CA TYR A 166 10.52 4.25 -8.41
C TYR A 166 10.80 2.89 -9.01
N GLU A 167 11.39 2.86 -10.20
CA GLU A 167 11.78 1.62 -10.89
C GLU A 167 13.00 0.96 -10.24
N GLU A 168 13.85 1.76 -9.57
CA GLU A 168 15.07 1.30 -8.92
C GLU A 168 14.81 0.51 -7.62
N LEU A 169 13.58 0.47 -7.14
CA LEU A 169 13.22 -0.26 -5.91
C LEU A 169 13.15 -1.77 -6.18
N PRO A 170 13.59 -2.59 -5.22
CA PRO A 170 13.30 -4.02 -5.28
C PRO A 170 11.79 -4.26 -5.40
N GLU A 171 11.41 -5.18 -6.30
CA GLU A 171 10.01 -5.48 -6.61
C GLU A 171 9.19 -5.80 -5.35
N GLU A 172 9.80 -6.46 -4.36
CA GLU A 172 9.18 -6.75 -3.07
C GLU A 172 8.82 -5.49 -2.28
N VAL A 173 9.72 -4.51 -2.26
CA VAL A 173 9.51 -3.25 -1.53
C VAL A 173 8.42 -2.44 -2.23
N ALA A 174 8.49 -2.31 -3.55
CA ALA A 174 7.47 -1.64 -4.34
C ALA A 174 6.09 -2.31 -4.15
N GLY A 175 6.05 -3.63 -4.17
CA GLY A 175 4.83 -4.42 -3.99
C GLY A 175 4.26 -4.24 -2.59
N LEU A 176 5.10 -4.28 -1.55
CA LEU A 176 4.68 -4.05 -0.17
C LEU A 176 4.12 -2.64 0.03
N ILE A 177 4.76 -1.61 -0.52
CA ILE A 177 4.25 -0.23 -0.46
C ILE A 177 2.86 -0.16 -1.10
N ALA A 178 2.67 -0.77 -2.27
CA ALA A 178 1.36 -0.82 -2.93
C ALA A 178 0.31 -1.60 -2.11
N ALA A 179 0.68 -2.75 -1.55
CA ALA A 179 -0.21 -3.56 -0.70
C ALA A 179 -0.61 -2.83 0.60
N LEU A 180 0.33 -2.13 1.24
CA LEU A 180 0.08 -1.33 2.43
C LEU A 180 -0.86 -0.14 2.13
N ARG A 181 -0.64 0.57 1.01
CA ARG A 181 -1.56 1.61 0.53
C ARG A 181 -2.98 1.08 0.35
N LYS A 182 -3.12 -0.04 -0.34
CA LYS A 182 -4.40 -0.73 -0.53
C LYS A 182 -5.02 -1.16 0.80
N ARG A 183 -4.21 -1.64 1.75
CA ARG A 183 -4.67 -2.02 3.09
C ARG A 183 -5.17 -0.82 3.89
N LEU A 184 -4.51 0.34 3.81
CA LEU A 184 -4.99 1.57 4.45
C LEU A 184 -6.38 1.99 3.94
N ILE A 185 -6.62 1.89 2.63
CA ILE A 185 -7.94 2.17 2.03
C ILE A 185 -9.01 1.21 2.57
N ALA A 186 -8.68 -0.08 2.66
CA ALA A 186 -9.59 -1.07 3.24
C ALA A 186 -9.89 -0.78 4.72
N LEU A 187 -8.86 -0.43 5.51
CA LEU A 187 -9.00 -0.10 6.93
C LEU A 187 -9.81 1.18 7.17
N GLU A 188 -9.70 2.18 6.29
CA GLU A 188 -10.56 3.36 6.30
C GLU A 188 -12.04 2.96 6.10
N THR A 189 -12.31 2.09 5.12
CA THR A 189 -13.65 1.59 4.82
C THR A 189 -14.22 0.80 6.01
N ASP A 190 -13.40 -0.06 6.61
CA ASP A 190 -13.75 -0.84 7.80
C ASP A 190 -14.03 0.07 9.01
N THR A 191 -13.25 1.15 9.17
CA THR A 191 -13.48 2.17 10.21
C THR A 191 -14.86 2.79 10.06
N PHE A 192 -15.21 3.28 8.86
CA PHE A 192 -16.52 3.88 8.61
C PHE A 192 -17.68 2.91 8.87
N LYS A 193 -17.52 1.65 8.46
CA LYS A 193 -18.51 0.60 8.67
C LYS A 193 -18.74 0.34 10.16
N GLU A 194 -17.67 0.13 10.94
CA GLU A 194 -17.78 -0.15 12.37
C GLU A 194 -18.25 1.08 13.17
N THR A 195 -17.85 2.29 12.79
CA THR A 195 -18.39 3.52 13.39
C THR A 195 -19.89 3.65 13.15
N ARG A 196 -20.38 3.33 11.93
CA ARG A 196 -21.82 3.35 11.63
C ARG A 196 -22.60 2.33 12.46
N LEU A 197 -22.05 1.12 12.62
CA LEU A 197 -22.66 0.09 13.47
C LEU A 197 -22.73 0.53 14.93
N TYR A 198 -21.65 1.11 15.46
CA TYR A 198 -21.61 1.68 16.80
C TYR A 198 -22.67 2.77 16.99
N MET A 199 -22.74 3.73 16.07
CA MET A 199 -23.71 4.84 16.15
C MET A 199 -25.16 4.37 16.04
N LYS A 200 -25.43 3.37 15.17
CA LYS A 200 -26.76 2.75 15.07
C LYS A 200 -27.15 2.06 16.37
N ALA A 201 -26.25 1.29 16.98
CA ALA A 201 -26.52 0.66 18.27
C ALA A 201 -26.75 1.73 19.37
N LYS A 202 -25.96 2.81 19.36
CA LYS A 202 -26.12 3.93 20.30
C LYS A 202 -27.47 4.65 20.15
N SER A 203 -27.97 4.85 18.93
CA SER A 203 -29.26 5.52 18.70
C SER A 203 -30.46 4.69 19.15
N HIS A 204 -30.30 3.37 19.31
CA HIS A 204 -31.34 2.48 19.83
C HIS A 204 -31.27 2.31 21.35
N LEU A 205 -30.27 2.90 22.03
CA LEU A 205 -30.30 2.99 23.48
C LEU A 205 -31.34 4.00 23.90
N ASN A 206 -32.35 3.53 24.61
CA ASN A 206 -33.39 4.38 25.15
C ASN A 206 -33.26 4.36 26.68
N PRO A 207 -33.07 5.52 27.34
CA PRO A 207 -32.89 5.59 28.79
C PRO A 207 -34.11 5.09 29.59
N VAL A 208 -35.26 4.91 28.93
CA VAL A 208 -36.54 4.51 29.54
C VAL A 208 -36.92 3.05 29.26
N ASP A 209 -36.27 2.37 28.30
CA ASP A 209 -36.65 1.01 27.85
C ASP A 209 -36.09 -0.14 28.71
N ASP A 210 -36.74 -1.30 28.56
CA ASP A 210 -36.46 -2.60 29.19
C ASP A 210 -34.95 -2.95 29.23
N PHE A 211 -34.46 -3.37 30.38
CA PHE A 211 -33.04 -3.66 30.65
C PHE A 211 -32.42 -4.62 29.61
N ASN A 212 -33.24 -5.54 29.08
CA ASN A 212 -32.80 -6.53 28.10
C ASN A 212 -32.50 -5.95 26.71
N SER A 213 -33.27 -4.97 26.23
CA SER A 213 -33.04 -4.34 24.92
C SER A 213 -31.78 -3.46 24.96
N ASN A 214 -31.61 -2.70 26.05
CA ASN A 214 -30.40 -1.93 26.30
C ASN A 214 -29.16 -2.82 26.41
N ARG A 215 -29.26 -3.99 27.06
CA ARG A 215 -28.16 -4.97 27.13
C ARG A 215 -27.72 -5.49 25.75
N TYR A 216 -28.65 -5.70 24.83
CA TYR A 216 -28.33 -6.12 23.46
C TYR A 216 -27.54 -5.04 22.71
N TYR A 217 -28.00 -3.80 22.72
CA TYR A 217 -27.32 -2.69 22.02
C TYR A 217 -25.98 -2.32 22.69
N GLN A 218 -25.88 -2.40 24.01
CA GLN A 218 -24.61 -2.25 24.73
C GLN A 218 -23.58 -3.33 24.30
N LYS A 219 -24.00 -4.58 24.12
CA LYS A 219 -23.12 -5.64 23.60
C LYS A 219 -22.66 -5.34 22.17
N GLN A 220 -23.55 -4.83 21.30
CA GLN A 220 -23.15 -4.42 19.95
C GLN A 220 -22.14 -3.27 19.97
N MET A 221 -22.38 -2.25 20.79
CA MET A 221 -21.44 -1.14 20.96
C MET A 221 -20.08 -1.61 21.46
N ALA A 222 -20.04 -2.51 22.46
CA ALA A 222 -18.80 -3.10 22.95
C ALA A 222 -18.07 -3.91 21.87
N LYS A 223 -18.81 -4.65 21.03
CA LYS A 223 -18.24 -5.40 19.89
C LYS A 223 -17.62 -4.46 18.86
N SER A 224 -18.35 -3.44 18.41
CA SER A 224 -17.82 -2.46 17.44
C SER A 224 -16.67 -1.64 18.03
N ASN A 225 -16.69 -1.32 19.32
CA ASN A 225 -15.57 -0.64 19.97
C ASN A 225 -14.29 -1.51 19.97
N ARG A 226 -14.41 -2.82 20.27
CA ARG A 226 -13.27 -3.75 20.15
C ARG A 226 -12.77 -3.87 18.70
N ALA A 227 -13.69 -3.92 17.73
CA ALA A 227 -13.33 -3.94 16.31
C ALA A 227 -12.58 -2.66 15.90
N LEU A 228 -13.06 -1.49 16.31
CA LEU A 228 -12.40 -0.20 16.08
C LEU A 228 -11.02 -0.13 16.72
N LEU A 229 -10.83 -0.66 17.93
CA LEU A 229 -9.50 -0.75 18.56
C LEU A 229 -8.53 -1.65 17.78
N ASN A 230 -9.02 -2.78 17.25
CA ASN A 230 -8.20 -3.66 16.42
C ASN A 230 -7.84 -2.99 15.09
N ILE A 231 -8.80 -2.35 14.41
CA ILE A 231 -8.59 -1.57 13.19
C ILE A 231 -7.61 -0.43 13.46
N SER A 232 -7.71 0.23 14.61
CA SER A 232 -6.82 1.31 15.06
C SER A 232 -5.37 0.84 15.16
N LYS A 233 -5.12 -0.29 15.84
CA LYS A 233 -3.78 -0.89 15.93
C LYS A 233 -3.27 -1.40 14.59
N GLU A 234 -4.14 -1.99 13.77
CA GLU A 234 -3.74 -2.48 12.46
C GLU A 234 -3.39 -1.33 11.50
N SER A 235 -4.14 -0.24 11.54
CA SER A 235 -3.86 0.97 10.77
C SER A 235 -2.55 1.61 11.24
N ALA A 236 -2.32 1.68 12.55
CA ALA A 236 -1.06 2.15 13.11
C ALA A 236 0.14 1.32 12.59
N GLN A 237 0.01 -0.01 12.64
CA GLN A 237 1.05 -0.92 12.14
C GLN A 237 1.28 -0.74 10.64
N CYS A 238 0.21 -0.58 9.86
CA CYS A 238 0.30 -0.37 8.41
C CYS A 238 1.07 0.91 8.06
N VAL A 239 0.81 2.00 8.79
CA VAL A 239 1.53 3.27 8.59
C VAL A 239 2.99 3.17 9.07
N ALA A 240 3.24 2.52 10.22
CA ALA A 240 4.59 2.30 10.72
C ALA A 240 5.42 1.44 9.75
N ASP A 241 4.81 0.39 9.18
CA ASP A 241 5.43 -0.46 8.16
C ASP A 241 5.75 0.33 6.87
N LEU A 242 4.87 1.26 6.45
CA LEU A 242 5.16 2.16 5.34
C LEU A 242 6.39 3.04 5.67
N VAL A 243 6.39 3.72 6.81
CA VAL A 243 7.54 4.58 7.21
C VAL A 243 8.83 3.77 7.27
N TYR A 244 8.79 2.56 7.82
CA TYR A 244 9.93 1.66 7.84
C TYR A 244 10.47 1.39 6.43
N LEU A 245 9.61 1.01 5.47
CA LEU A 245 10.03 0.76 4.09
C LEU A 245 10.63 2.00 3.41
N LEU A 246 10.08 3.19 3.68
CA LEU A 246 10.61 4.44 3.13
C LEU A 246 11.98 4.78 3.73
N ASN A 247 12.19 4.54 5.02
CA ASN A 247 13.48 4.76 5.69
C ASN A 247 14.59 3.83 5.18
N LEU A 248 14.26 2.66 4.63
CA LEU A 248 15.26 1.78 4.00
C LEU A 248 15.89 2.43 2.75
N TYR A 249 15.19 3.37 2.10
CA TYR A 249 15.63 4.05 0.88
C TYR A 249 15.48 5.57 1.01
N PRO A 250 16.20 6.19 1.96
CA PRO A 250 15.99 7.60 2.30
C PRO A 250 16.37 8.54 1.16
N SER A 251 17.30 8.15 0.28
CA SER A 251 17.67 8.91 -0.93
C SER A 251 16.50 9.06 -1.90
N LEU A 252 15.62 8.05 -1.98
CA LEU A 252 14.44 8.06 -2.85
C LEU A 252 13.24 8.73 -2.16
N PHE A 253 13.08 8.52 -0.85
CA PHE A 253 11.85 8.90 -0.15
C PHE A 253 11.97 10.09 0.81
N LYS A 254 13.10 10.80 0.82
CA LYS A 254 13.34 11.97 1.69
C LYS A 254 12.18 12.96 1.71
N ASP A 255 11.64 13.31 0.53
CA ASP A 255 10.57 14.30 0.44
C ASP A 255 9.24 13.79 1.00
N SER A 256 8.94 12.50 0.78
CA SER A 256 7.75 11.85 1.35
C SER A 256 7.84 11.76 2.88
N LEU A 257 9.01 11.44 3.41
CA LEU A 257 9.28 11.41 4.85
C LEU A 257 9.26 12.82 5.47
N THR A 258 9.81 13.81 4.77
CA THR A 258 9.81 15.21 5.21
C THR A 258 8.39 15.77 5.24
N LEU A 259 7.58 15.48 4.22
CA LEU A 259 6.16 15.84 4.18
C LEU A 259 5.40 15.22 5.35
N LEU A 260 5.65 13.94 5.65
CA LEU A 260 5.02 13.29 6.80
C LEU A 260 5.46 13.94 8.11
N ALA A 261 6.76 14.14 8.31
CA ALA A 261 7.30 14.77 9.52
C ALA A 261 6.69 16.15 9.75
N ALA A 262 6.65 17.00 8.72
CA ALA A 262 6.01 18.32 8.81
C ALA A 262 4.51 18.23 9.16
N LYS A 263 3.79 17.27 8.58
CA LYS A 263 2.37 17.00 8.92
C LYS A 263 2.19 16.51 10.35
N LEU A 264 3.15 15.77 10.91
CA LEU A 264 3.10 15.29 12.29
C LEU A 264 3.51 16.39 13.29
N ASP A 265 4.51 17.22 12.96
CA ASP A 265 5.02 18.29 13.82
C ASP A 265 4.00 19.43 13.96
N HIS A 266 3.26 19.74 12.89
CA HIS A 266 2.21 20.77 12.88
C HIS A 266 0.78 20.21 12.96
N GLY A 267 0.63 18.90 13.13
CA GLY A 267 -0.65 18.20 13.18
C GLY A 267 -1.17 17.96 14.60
N LEU A 268 -2.27 17.18 14.69
CA LEU A 268 -2.80 16.72 15.97
C LEU A 268 -1.76 15.84 16.68
N GLN A 269 -1.47 16.16 17.94
CA GLN A 269 -0.54 15.39 18.77
C GLN A 269 -1.28 14.26 19.49
N THR A 270 -1.02 13.02 19.08
CA THR A 270 -1.48 11.80 19.75
C THR A 270 -0.27 10.95 20.13
N GLU A 271 -0.48 9.95 20.99
CA GLU A 271 0.55 8.97 21.30
C GLU A 271 1.09 8.30 20.03
N PHE A 272 0.22 8.04 19.03
CA PHE A 272 0.62 7.47 17.76
C PHE A 272 1.43 8.43 16.89
N THR A 273 1.08 9.72 16.81
CA THR A 273 1.88 10.66 16.00
C THR A 273 3.24 10.92 16.61
N ALA A 274 3.33 11.03 17.94
CA ALA A 274 4.60 11.13 18.64
C ALA A 274 5.44 9.87 18.45
N TYR A 275 4.83 8.68 18.51
CA TYR A 275 5.49 7.41 18.19
C TYR A 275 6.01 7.42 16.75
N LEU A 276 5.16 7.70 15.77
CA LEU A 276 5.50 7.65 14.34
C LEU A 276 6.57 8.68 13.98
N ARG A 277 6.51 9.88 14.58
CA ARG A 277 7.49 10.94 14.35
C ARG A 277 8.90 10.54 14.77
N ARG A 278 9.03 9.75 15.83
CA ARG A 278 10.32 9.18 16.29
C ARG A 278 10.84 8.08 15.38
N GLN A 279 9.97 7.45 14.59
CA GLN A 279 10.35 6.42 13.62
C GLN A 279 10.81 7.03 12.29
N ILE A 280 10.64 8.34 12.05
CA ILE A 280 11.06 8.96 10.79
C ILE A 280 12.55 9.31 10.88
N ASP A 281 13.37 8.64 10.06
CA ASP A 281 14.81 8.88 9.98
C ASP A 281 15.08 10.02 8.99
N LEU A 282 15.02 11.25 9.49
CA LEU A 282 15.49 12.43 8.78
C LEU A 282 16.71 12.99 9.49
N PRO A 283 17.75 13.45 8.77
CA PRO A 283 18.81 14.23 9.40
C PRO A 283 18.16 15.42 10.11
N PRO A 284 18.55 15.73 11.35
CA PRO A 284 17.95 16.82 12.09
C PRO A 284 18.05 18.08 11.21
N GLN A 285 16.90 18.67 10.87
CA GLN A 285 16.89 20.01 10.33
C GLN A 285 17.58 20.85 11.39
N LYS A 286 18.75 21.44 11.07
CA LYS A 286 19.34 22.46 11.92
C LYS A 286 18.22 23.44 12.18
N GLU A 287 17.81 23.56 13.44
CA GLU A 287 16.86 24.57 13.85
C GLU A 287 17.35 25.88 13.24
N ASN A 288 16.55 26.47 12.35
CA ASN A 288 16.62 27.91 12.19
C ASN A 288 16.23 28.44 13.56
N ILE A 289 17.22 28.62 14.43
CA ILE A 289 17.12 29.43 15.62
C ILE A 289 16.60 30.75 15.10
N SER A 290 15.30 30.96 15.27
CA SER A 290 14.64 32.22 15.00
C SER A 290 15.41 33.25 15.82
N ARG A 291 16.31 34.00 15.17
CA ARG A 291 16.90 35.17 15.80
C ARG A 291 15.70 36.03 16.17
N PRO A 292 15.52 36.39 17.45
CA PRO A 292 14.41 37.24 17.83
C PRO A 292 14.51 38.53 17.02
N VAL A 293 13.57 38.73 16.10
CA VAL A 293 13.39 40.00 15.42
C VAL A 293 12.71 40.91 16.44
N GLY A 294 13.52 41.64 17.19
CA GLY A 294 13.09 42.59 18.19
C GLY A 294 14.30 43.40 18.67
N PHE A 295 14.20 44.72 18.54
CA PHE A 295 15.24 45.69 18.92
C PHE A 295 15.78 45.44 20.33
N GLN A 296 16.99 44.89 20.44
CA GLN A 296 17.81 45.13 21.63
C GLN A 296 18.49 46.47 21.43
N GLN A 297 17.92 47.48 22.08
CA GLN A 297 18.55 48.77 22.33
C GLN A 297 19.97 48.56 22.87
N ASP A 298 20.92 49.27 22.27
CA ASP A 298 22.22 49.56 22.85
C ASP A 298 22.08 50.02 24.31
N ARG A 299 22.27 49.11 25.27
CA ARG A 299 22.69 49.51 26.61
C ARG A 299 24.21 49.51 26.63
N LYS A 300 24.76 50.63 26.17
CA LYS A 300 26.07 51.10 26.61
C LYS A 300 26.10 51.03 28.14
N GLN A 301 27.14 50.36 28.65
CA GLN A 301 27.53 50.32 30.05
C GLN A 301 27.48 51.72 30.68
N PRO A 302 27.07 51.88 31.96
CA PRO A 302 27.56 53.00 32.74
C PRO A 302 29.02 52.71 33.19
N PRO A 303 29.87 53.74 33.23
CA PRO A 303 31.30 53.59 33.50
C PRO A 303 31.56 53.27 34.98
N VAL A 304 32.50 52.36 35.22
CA VAL A 304 33.10 52.14 36.54
C VAL A 304 34.03 53.32 36.83
N LEU A 305 33.57 54.26 37.66
CA LEU A 305 34.41 55.32 38.20
C LEU A 305 35.34 54.75 39.27
N THR A 306 36.63 54.79 38.96
CA THR A 306 37.72 54.66 39.93
C THR A 306 37.90 56.02 40.62
N GLY A 307 38.09 56.04 41.95
CA GLY A 307 38.48 57.28 42.64
C GLY A 307 38.21 57.35 44.14
N LYS A 308 39.14 56.78 44.92
CA LYS A 308 39.69 57.26 46.22
C LYS A 308 38.91 58.28 47.08
N THR A 309 38.73 57.87 48.34
CA THR A 309 39.05 58.54 49.62
C THR A 309 38.11 59.59 50.27
N PHE A 310 37.77 59.25 51.52
CA PHE A 310 37.86 60.03 52.78
C PHE A 310 36.62 60.72 53.40
N ASN A 311 36.51 60.46 54.73
CA ASN A 311 35.90 61.20 55.86
C ASN A 311 34.39 61.14 56.18
N GLY A 312 34.08 60.48 57.31
CA GLY A 312 33.67 61.20 58.53
C GLY A 312 32.21 61.06 59.01
N PHE A 313 32.09 60.74 60.32
CA PHE A 313 30.91 60.79 61.22
C PHE A 313 29.85 59.67 61.00
N TYR A 314 29.46 58.84 61.96
CA TYR A 314 29.47 58.83 63.43
C TYR A 314 30.03 57.52 64.01
#